data_AF-A0A0C9X926-F1
#
_entry.id   AF-A0A0C9X926-F1
#
_cell.length_a   1.000
_cell.length_b   1.000
_cell.length_c   1.000
_cell.angle_alpha   90.00
_cell.angle_beta   90.00
_cell.angle_gamma   90.00
#
_symmetry.space_group_name_H-M   'P 1'
#
loop_
_entity.id
_entity.type
_entity.pdbx_description
1 polymer ?
#
loop_
_entity_poly.entity_id
_entity_poly.type
_entity_poly.pdbx_seq_one_letter_code
_entity_poly.pdbx_strand_id
1 'polypeptide(L)'
;MSRTLSRAFLNATAVGIMTHGFRSLGSLSHVEDWIRSQYGGHFQYLTIQGLILAWLTMLTGLTIEIFPSSSTLRSLKRHLFLIAMPLAVVISLVYWTLILLLPGLIVPSDDLRLPLFIDLALHASPASALLVDFLIFDTKYEERELKYRVPFAATVFAVWYGLWVEHCAKNNNGIFPYPFLTENPLEIRIVIYIVAALVAIMSFRLINSLHPTVIKQFKHDE
;
A
#
# COMPACT_ATOMS: atom_id res chain seq x y z
N MET A 1 27.10 0.43 10.54
CA MET A 1 25.80 0.77 11.17
C MET A 1 25.18 -0.53 11.69
N SER A 2 24.71 -0.58 12.94
CA SER A 2 24.08 -1.81 13.47
C SER A 2 22.79 -2.13 12.70
N ARG A 3 22.40 -3.40 12.60
CA ARG A 3 21.18 -3.84 11.88
C ARG A 3 19.92 -3.10 12.36
N THR A 4 19.81 -2.92 13.68
CA THR A 4 18.79 -2.10 14.36
C THR A 4 18.79 -0.65 13.87
N LEU A 5 19.95 0.01 13.84
CA LEU A 5 20.04 1.40 13.40
C LEU A 5 19.70 1.55 11.92
N SER A 6 20.13 0.62 11.08
CA SER A 6 19.77 0.59 9.65
C SER A 6 18.27 0.47 9.43
N ARG A 7 17.60 -0.41 10.19
CA ARG A 7 16.15 -0.59 10.11
C ARG A 7 15.40 0.61 10.64
N ALA A 8 15.83 1.18 11.76
CA ALA A 8 15.24 2.39 12.32
C ALA A 8 15.33 3.56 11.33
N PHE A 9 16.48 3.72 10.67
CA PHE A 9 16.68 4.72 9.63
C PHE A 9 15.71 4.51 8.46
N LEU A 10 15.64 3.30 7.90
CA LEU A 10 14.68 2.97 6.83
C LEU A 10 13.24 3.30 7.22
N ASN A 11 12.81 2.85 8.40
CA ASN A 11 11.45 3.04 8.89
C ASN A 11 11.11 4.52 9.11
N ALA A 12 12.02 5.28 9.73
CA ALA A 12 11.85 6.71 9.95
C ALA A 12 11.80 7.49 8.63
N THR A 13 12.70 7.18 7.68
CA THR A 13 12.71 7.80 6.36
C THR A 13 11.43 7.49 5.60
N ALA A 14 10.97 6.24 5.60
CA ALA A 14 9.73 5.84 4.93
C ALA A 14 8.50 6.57 5.52
N VAL A 15 8.38 6.59 6.85
CA VAL A 15 7.33 7.35 7.56
C VAL A 15 7.39 8.83 7.18
N GLY A 16 8.59 9.42 7.15
CA GLY A 16 8.81 10.82 6.75
C GLY A 16 8.36 11.11 5.32
N ILE A 17 8.78 10.31 4.35
CA ILE A 17 8.43 10.46 2.93
C ILE A 17 6.91 10.34 2.73
N MET A 18 6.29 9.29 3.28
CA MET A 18 4.84 9.08 3.15
C MET A 18 4.05 10.22 3.81
N THR A 19 4.48 10.68 4.99
CA THR A 19 3.86 11.82 5.69
C THR A 19 3.99 13.10 4.89
N HIS A 20 5.18 13.37 4.35
CA HIS A 20 5.43 14.56 3.54
C HIS A 20 4.59 14.53 2.26
N GLY A 21 4.61 13.43 1.51
CA GLY A 21 3.80 13.27 0.30
C GLY A 21 2.32 13.49 0.53
N PHE A 22 1.74 12.90 1.59
CA PHE A 22 0.34 13.12 1.94
C PHE A 22 0.05 14.57 2.30
N ARG A 23 0.89 15.20 3.13
CA ARG A 23 0.71 16.61 3.52
C ARG A 23 0.86 17.58 2.34
N SER A 24 1.71 17.25 1.38
CA SER A 24 1.90 18.06 0.18
C SER A 24 0.66 18.11 -0.73
N LEU A 25 -0.28 17.16 -0.62
CA LEU A 25 -1.57 17.27 -1.32
C LEU A 25 -2.32 18.54 -0.92
N GLY A 26 -2.26 18.94 0.36
CA GLY A 26 -2.90 20.17 0.84
C GLY A 26 -2.28 21.46 0.27
N SER A 27 -1.11 21.40 -0.38
CA SER A 27 -0.54 22.54 -1.11
C SER A 27 -1.10 22.70 -2.52
N LEU A 28 -1.79 21.68 -3.04
CA LEU A 28 -2.45 21.69 -4.34
C LEU A 28 -3.92 22.10 -4.16
N SER A 29 -4.19 23.39 -3.96
CA SER A 29 -5.52 23.89 -3.58
C SER A 29 -6.65 23.35 -4.45
N HIS A 30 -6.48 23.33 -5.78
CA HIS A 30 -7.51 22.82 -6.69
C HIS A 30 -7.77 21.31 -6.54
N VAL A 31 -6.72 20.51 -6.40
CA VAL A 31 -6.82 19.05 -6.20
C VAL A 31 -7.44 18.75 -4.83
N GLU A 32 -7.01 19.46 -3.80
CA GLU A 32 -7.48 19.29 -2.43
C GLU A 32 -8.97 19.65 -2.31
N ASP A 33 -9.39 20.79 -2.86
CA ASP A 33 -10.77 21.24 -2.85
C ASP A 33 -11.67 20.27 -3.63
N TRP A 34 -11.21 19.82 -4.80
CA TRP A 34 -11.90 18.80 -5.60
C TRP A 34 -12.12 17.51 -4.80
N ILE A 35 -11.06 16.94 -4.24
CA ILE A 35 -11.14 15.70 -3.47
C ILE A 35 -12.02 15.87 -2.23
N ARG A 36 -11.91 16.98 -1.50
CA ARG A 36 -12.70 17.24 -0.29
C ARG A 36 -14.17 17.50 -0.56
N SER A 37 -14.51 18.00 -1.74
CA SER A 37 -15.91 18.21 -2.14
C SER A 37 -16.68 16.90 -2.37
N GLN A 38 -15.95 15.80 -2.58
CA GLN A 38 -16.51 14.48 -2.83
C GLN A 38 -16.76 13.70 -1.53
N TYR A 39 -17.83 12.90 -1.51
CA TYR A 39 -18.07 11.94 -0.44
C TYR A 39 -16.90 10.97 -0.31
N GLY A 40 -16.47 10.75 0.94
CA GLY A 40 -15.30 9.93 1.26
C GLY A 40 -13.97 10.71 1.22
N GLY A 41 -13.93 11.92 0.66
CA GLY A 41 -12.74 12.77 0.64
C GLY A 41 -11.53 12.04 0.09
N HIS A 42 -10.37 12.15 0.76
CA HIS A 42 -9.17 11.37 0.43
C HIS A 42 -9.34 9.86 0.63
N PHE A 43 -10.24 9.43 1.52
CA PHE A 43 -10.38 8.01 1.90
C PHE A 43 -11.09 7.16 0.84
N GLN A 44 -11.70 7.77 -0.19
CA GLN A 44 -12.21 7.03 -1.36
C GLN A 44 -11.08 6.42 -2.23
N TYR A 45 -9.87 6.98 -2.17
CA TYR A 45 -8.74 6.56 -2.99
C TYR A 45 -8.05 5.35 -2.35
N LEU A 46 -7.91 4.27 -3.13
CA LEU A 46 -7.16 3.07 -2.71
C LEU A 46 -5.74 3.42 -2.28
N THR A 47 -5.11 4.36 -3.00
CA THR A 47 -3.76 4.85 -2.72
C THR A 47 -3.63 5.37 -1.29
N ILE A 48 -4.62 6.14 -0.80
CA ILE A 48 -4.57 6.71 0.56
C ILE A 48 -4.78 5.62 1.62
N GLN A 49 -5.69 4.67 1.39
CA GLN A 49 -5.86 3.54 2.32
C GLN A 49 -4.60 2.68 2.39
N GLY A 50 -3.97 2.40 1.25
CA GLY A 50 -2.69 1.69 1.17
C GLY A 50 -1.54 2.44 1.81
N LEU A 51 -1.47 3.76 1.61
CA LEU A 51 -0.48 4.63 2.24
C LEU A 51 -0.60 4.59 3.76
N ILE A 52 -1.81 4.68 4.32
CA ILE A 52 -2.06 4.58 5.77
C ILE A 52 -1.56 3.23 6.31
N LEU A 53 -1.87 2.12 5.65
CA LEU A 53 -1.44 0.80 6.08
C LEU A 53 0.08 0.63 6.01
N ALA A 54 0.72 1.12 4.94
CA ALA A 54 2.17 1.11 4.82
C ALA A 54 2.81 1.99 5.90
N TRP A 55 2.30 3.21 6.10
CA TRP A 55 2.75 4.12 7.14
C TRP A 55 2.64 3.51 8.53
N LEU A 56 1.50 2.88 8.87
CA LEU A 56 1.31 2.19 10.15
C LEU A 56 2.27 1.01 10.31
N THR A 57 2.55 0.27 9.23
CA THR A 57 3.51 -0.85 9.25
C THR A 57 4.92 -0.35 9.55
N MET A 58 5.38 0.70 8.86
CA MET A 58 6.70 1.27 9.06
C MET A 58 6.83 1.96 10.42
N LEU A 59 5.79 2.67 10.87
CA LEU A 59 5.76 3.27 12.20
C LEU A 59 5.81 2.21 13.30
N THR A 60 5.03 1.13 13.18
CA THR A 60 5.08 0.01 14.13
C THR A 60 6.48 -0.61 14.14
N GLY A 61 7.12 -0.74 12.97
CA GLY A 61 8.52 -1.13 12.83
C GLY A 61 9.47 -0.23 13.62
N LEU A 62 9.33 1.10 13.51
CA LEU A 62 10.12 2.07 14.27
C LEU A 62 9.87 1.95 15.79
N THR A 63 8.62 1.74 16.21
CA THR A 63 8.27 1.55 17.62
C THR A 63 8.85 0.26 18.20
N ILE A 64 8.99 -0.81 17.41
CA ILE A 64 9.65 -2.05 17.85
C ILE A 64 11.12 -1.80 18.21
N GLU A 65 11.81 -0.89 17.53
CA GLU A 65 13.22 -0.57 17.85
C GLU A 65 13.36 0.12 19.21
N ILE A 66 12.31 0.82 19.67
CA ILE A 66 12.24 1.42 21.01
C ILE A 66 11.83 0.37 22.05
N PHE A 67 10.92 -0.54 21.69
CA PHE A 67 10.38 -1.58 22.58
C PHE A 67 10.65 -3.00 22.04
N PRO A 68 11.92 -3.43 21.96
CA PRO A 68 12.32 -4.65 21.26
C PRO A 68 11.86 -5.93 21.96
N SER A 69 11.35 -5.89 23.19
CA SER A 69 10.80 -7.06 23.88
C SER A 69 9.33 -7.33 23.54
N SER A 70 8.60 -6.38 22.93
CA SER A 70 7.16 -6.49 22.71
C SER A 70 6.79 -7.47 21.58
N SER A 71 6.28 -8.64 21.96
CA SER A 71 5.73 -9.62 21.01
C SER A 71 4.45 -9.11 20.33
N THR A 72 3.65 -8.30 21.03
CA THR A 72 2.43 -7.69 20.49
C THR A 72 2.74 -6.76 19.32
N LEU A 73 3.74 -5.88 19.44
CA LEU A 73 4.12 -4.98 18.34
C LEU A 73 4.65 -5.75 17.13
N ARG A 74 5.48 -6.79 17.36
CA ARG A 74 5.95 -7.67 16.28
C ARG A 74 4.80 -8.37 15.56
N SER A 75 3.84 -8.89 16.33
CA SER A 75 2.64 -9.52 15.78
C SER A 75 1.82 -8.52 14.98
N LEU A 76 1.56 -7.33 15.53
CA LEU A 76 0.82 -6.26 14.86
C LEU A 76 1.47 -5.89 13.52
N LYS A 77 2.78 -5.61 13.52
CA LYS A 77 3.52 -5.30 12.27
C LYS A 77 3.35 -6.41 11.23
N ARG A 78 3.47 -7.68 11.65
CA ARG A 78 3.28 -8.84 10.77
C ARG A 78 1.86 -8.90 10.19
N HIS A 79 0.83 -8.56 10.96
CA HIS A 79 -0.55 -8.52 10.46
C HIS A 79 -0.80 -7.33 9.53
N LEU A 80 -0.27 -6.15 9.85
CA LEU A 80 -0.37 -4.98 9.00
C LEU A 80 0.31 -5.24 7.64
N PHE A 81 1.51 -5.83 7.66
CA PHE A 81 2.28 -6.14 6.46
C PHE A 81 1.54 -7.08 5.49
N LEU A 82 0.77 -8.05 6.00
CA LEU A 82 -0.04 -8.96 5.17
C LEU A 82 -1.02 -8.22 4.25
N ILE A 83 -1.45 -7.02 4.63
CA ILE A 83 -2.37 -6.19 3.85
C ILE A 83 -1.58 -5.09 3.12
N ALA A 84 -0.67 -4.41 3.82
CA ALA A 84 0.04 -3.25 3.32
C ALA A 84 0.93 -3.58 2.10
N MET A 85 1.73 -4.64 2.17
CA MET A 85 2.67 -5.00 1.10
C MET A 85 1.97 -5.32 -0.23
N PRO A 86 1.01 -6.27 -0.31
CA PRO A 86 0.40 -6.60 -1.59
C PRO A 86 -0.45 -5.44 -2.13
N LEU A 87 -1.07 -4.66 -1.25
CA LEU A 87 -1.82 -3.47 -1.64
C LEU A 87 -0.91 -2.39 -2.24
N ALA A 88 0.23 -2.11 -1.60
CA ALA A 88 1.21 -1.15 -2.12
C ALA A 88 1.76 -1.58 -3.49
N VAL A 89 1.97 -2.89 -3.71
CA VAL A 89 2.37 -3.42 -5.03
C VAL A 89 1.27 -3.19 -6.07
N VAL A 90 0.02 -3.53 -5.77
CA VAL A 90 -1.10 -3.31 -6.70
C VAL A 90 -1.23 -1.83 -7.05
N ILE A 91 -1.20 -0.94 -6.05
CA ILE A 91 -1.27 0.51 -6.26
C ILE A 91 -0.14 0.96 -7.18
N SER A 92 1.11 0.57 -6.88
CA SER A 92 2.27 0.97 -7.67
C SER A 92 2.20 0.46 -9.11
N LEU A 93 1.91 -0.83 -9.30
CA LEU A 93 1.82 -1.44 -10.62
C LEU A 93 0.71 -0.82 -11.46
N VAL A 94 -0.50 -0.69 -10.91
CA VAL A 94 -1.63 -0.11 -11.64
C VAL A 94 -1.37 1.35 -11.97
N TYR A 95 -0.92 2.15 -10.98
CA TYR A 95 -0.68 3.58 -11.18
C TYR A 95 0.38 3.83 -12.26
N TRP A 96 1.57 3.24 -12.13
CA TRP A 96 2.66 3.51 -13.06
C TRP A 96 2.40 2.93 -14.46
N THR A 97 1.68 1.81 -14.56
CA THR A 97 1.27 1.28 -15.87
C THR A 97 0.28 2.22 -16.55
N LEU A 98 -0.75 2.68 -15.83
CA LEU A 98 -1.76 3.56 -16.40
C LEU A 98 -1.20 4.95 -16.71
N ILE A 99 -0.42 5.56 -15.82
CA ILE A 99 0.12 6.91 -16.08
C ILE A 99 1.08 6.94 -17.29
N LEU A 100 1.81 5.84 -17.55
CA LEU A 100 2.74 5.74 -18.67
C LEU A 100 2.07 5.36 -20.00
N LEU A 101 1.04 4.51 -19.96
CA LEU A 101 0.44 3.95 -21.18
C LEU A 101 -0.92 4.55 -21.52
N LEU A 102 -1.72 4.88 -20.50
CA LEU A 102 -3.13 5.28 -20.61
C LEU A 102 -3.47 6.37 -19.56
N PRO A 103 -2.80 7.54 -19.56
CA PRO A 103 -2.92 8.51 -18.47
C PRO A 103 -4.34 9.04 -18.26
N GLY A 104 -5.15 9.14 -19.32
CA GLY A 104 -6.56 9.56 -19.23
C GLY A 104 -7.44 8.61 -18.41
N LEU A 105 -6.98 7.38 -18.15
CA LEU A 105 -7.69 6.43 -17.29
C LEU A 105 -7.46 6.69 -15.80
N ILE A 106 -6.48 7.51 -15.41
CA ILE A 106 -6.12 7.74 -14.01
C ILE A 106 -6.13 9.22 -13.61
N VAL A 107 -5.77 10.12 -14.53
CA VAL A 107 -5.83 11.57 -14.32
C VAL A 107 -6.99 12.12 -15.17
N PRO A 108 -8.09 12.60 -14.58
CA PRO A 108 -9.25 13.09 -15.32
C PRO A 108 -8.95 14.32 -16.20
N SER A 109 -7.99 15.15 -15.79
CA SER A 109 -7.63 16.39 -16.45
C SER A 109 -6.23 16.85 -16.03
N ASP A 110 -5.53 17.58 -16.90
CA ASP A 110 -4.12 17.96 -16.70
C ASP A 110 -3.89 18.82 -15.45
N ASP A 111 -4.89 19.58 -15.00
CA ASP A 111 -4.88 20.38 -13.78
C ASP A 111 -4.95 19.54 -12.49
N LEU A 112 -5.35 18.26 -12.59
CA LEU A 112 -5.34 17.30 -11.49
C LEU A 112 -4.07 16.44 -11.44
N ARG A 113 -3.10 16.70 -12.32
CA ARG A 113 -1.83 15.96 -12.35
C ARG A 113 -0.96 16.31 -11.15
N LEU A 114 -0.50 15.29 -10.43
CA LEU A 114 0.38 15.47 -9.28
C LEU A 114 1.82 15.81 -9.72
N PRO A 115 2.54 16.65 -8.95
CA PRO A 115 3.99 16.76 -9.06
C PRO A 115 4.67 15.40 -8.81
N LEU A 116 5.72 15.09 -9.58
CA LEU A 116 6.40 13.79 -9.53
C LEU A 116 6.84 13.37 -8.12
N PHE A 117 7.29 14.30 -7.28
CA PHE A 117 7.71 13.95 -5.92
C PHE A 117 6.55 13.48 -5.04
N ILE A 118 5.34 14.02 -5.23
CA ILE A 118 4.12 13.57 -4.57
C ILE A 118 3.74 12.20 -5.12
N ASP A 119 3.78 12.01 -6.44
CA ASP A 119 3.52 10.71 -7.06
C ASP A 119 4.43 9.61 -6.53
N LEU A 120 5.73 9.86 -6.47
CA LEU A 120 6.70 8.92 -5.93
C LEU A 120 6.42 8.63 -4.46
N ALA A 121 6.11 9.64 -3.66
CA ALA A 121 5.80 9.45 -2.24
C ALA A 121 4.53 8.62 -2.02
N LEU A 122 3.48 8.81 -2.83
CA LEU A 122 2.21 8.11 -2.67
C LEU A 122 2.17 6.73 -3.33
N HIS A 123 2.80 6.56 -4.50
CA HIS A 123 2.64 5.37 -5.34
C HIS A 123 3.87 4.46 -5.41
N ALA A 124 5.08 4.98 -5.19
CA ALA A 124 6.31 4.17 -5.26
C ALA A 124 6.89 3.87 -3.87
N SER A 125 7.06 4.90 -3.05
CA SER A 125 7.73 4.81 -1.76
C SER A 125 7.15 3.75 -0.81
N PRO A 126 5.81 3.55 -0.73
CA PRO A 126 5.25 2.55 0.18
C PRO A 126 5.67 1.12 -0.20
N ALA A 127 5.59 0.78 -1.49
CA ALA A 127 5.97 -0.54 -1.98
C ALA A 127 7.47 -0.79 -1.83
N SER A 128 8.30 0.19 -2.21
CA SER A 128 9.76 0.07 -2.09
C SER A 128 10.20 -0.08 -0.64
N ALA A 129 9.66 0.72 0.27
CA ALA A 129 10.04 0.71 1.67
C ALA A 129 9.63 -0.60 2.36
N LEU A 130 8.40 -1.08 2.15
CA LEU A 130 7.92 -2.35 2.69
C LEU A 130 8.72 -3.53 2.12
N LEU A 131 9.06 -3.51 0.83
CA LEU A 131 9.84 -4.57 0.19
C LEU A 131 11.24 -4.66 0.78
N VAL A 132 11.95 -3.53 0.91
CA VAL A 132 13.29 -3.49 1.51
C VAL A 132 13.24 -3.91 2.97
N ASP A 133 12.27 -3.41 3.75
CA ASP A 133 12.12 -3.77 5.15
C ASP A 133 11.91 -5.27 5.32
N PHE A 134 11.04 -5.86 4.50
CA PHE A 134 10.75 -7.28 4.53
C PHE A 134 11.96 -8.14 4.15
N LEU A 135 12.56 -7.89 2.98
CA LEU A 135 13.62 -8.74 2.44
C LEU A 135 14.91 -8.70 3.27
N ILE A 136 15.18 -7.58 3.95
CA ILE A 136 16.43 -7.39 4.70
C ILE A 136 16.24 -7.67 6.19
N PHE A 137 15.14 -7.22 6.78
CA PHE A 137 15.01 -7.14 8.25
C PHE A 137 14.01 -8.11 8.87
N ASP A 138 12.96 -8.51 8.14
CA ASP A 138 11.92 -9.39 8.67
C ASP A 138 12.18 -10.88 8.41
N THR A 139 11.25 -11.70 8.90
CA THR A 139 11.23 -13.13 8.67
C THR A 139 10.18 -13.49 7.63
N LYS A 140 10.56 -14.42 6.75
CA LYS A 140 9.69 -15.04 5.76
C LYS A 140 8.37 -15.55 6.38
N TYR A 141 7.29 -15.47 5.61
CA TYR A 141 6.01 -16.07 5.95
C TYR A 141 6.00 -17.58 5.67
N GLU A 142 5.40 -18.32 6.59
CA GLU A 142 5.27 -19.77 6.48
C GLU A 142 4.27 -20.15 5.39
N GLU A 143 4.41 -21.34 4.82
CA GLU A 143 3.53 -21.84 3.75
C GLU A 143 2.04 -21.82 4.16
N ARG A 144 1.75 -22.13 5.44
CA ARG A 144 0.39 -22.05 5.97
C ARG A 144 -0.17 -20.64 5.91
N GLU A 145 0.66 -19.63 6.20
CA GLU A 145 0.26 -18.21 6.11
C GLU A 145 0.01 -17.80 4.66
N LEU A 146 0.87 -18.22 3.73
CA LEU A 146 0.70 -17.96 2.28
C LEU A 146 -0.53 -18.64 1.69
N LYS A 147 -0.90 -19.82 2.21
CA LYS A 147 -2.03 -20.60 1.73
C LYS A 147 -3.36 -20.01 2.20
N TYR A 148 -3.44 -19.55 3.45
CA TYR A 148 -4.71 -19.15 4.06
C TYR A 148 -4.79 -17.65 4.37
N ARG A 149 -3.78 -17.08 5.04
CA ARG A 149 -3.85 -15.69 5.54
C ARG A 149 -3.75 -14.67 4.42
N VAL A 150 -2.87 -14.89 3.45
CA VAL A 150 -2.67 -13.97 2.32
C VAL A 150 -3.93 -13.88 1.45
N PRO A 151 -4.53 -14.99 0.95
CA PRO A 151 -5.78 -14.90 0.20
C PRO A 151 -6.94 -14.34 1.03
N PHE A 152 -7.04 -14.72 2.30
CA PHE A 152 -8.08 -14.19 3.18
C PHE A 152 -7.98 -12.67 3.32
N ALA A 153 -6.78 -12.15 3.62
CA ALA A 153 -6.54 -10.71 3.75
C ALA A 153 -6.83 -9.96 2.44
N ALA A 154 -6.35 -10.48 1.30
CA ALA A 154 -6.60 -9.88 -0.01
C ALA A 154 -8.09 -9.84 -0.35
N THR A 155 -8.82 -10.94 -0.13
CA THR A 155 -10.26 -11.00 -0.39
C THR A 155 -11.04 -10.07 0.51
N VAL A 156 -10.77 -10.07 1.82
CA VAL A 156 -11.46 -9.17 2.77
C VAL A 156 -11.22 -7.72 2.39
N PHE A 157 -10.00 -7.34 2.05
CA PHE A 157 -9.69 -5.97 1.68
C PHE A 157 -10.28 -5.59 0.32
N ALA A 158 -10.29 -6.49 -0.67
CA ALA A 158 -10.92 -6.25 -1.97
C ALA A 158 -12.43 -6.05 -1.84
N VAL A 159 -13.11 -6.87 -1.02
CA VAL A 159 -14.54 -6.70 -0.72
C VAL A 159 -14.78 -5.39 0.02
N TRP A 160 -13.98 -5.08 1.05
CA TRP A 160 -14.06 -3.82 1.78
C TRP A 160 -13.93 -2.61 0.85
N TYR A 161 -12.87 -2.55 0.06
CA TYR A 161 -12.62 -1.42 -0.82
C TYR A 161 -13.66 -1.33 -1.93
N GLY A 162 -14.04 -2.46 -2.54
CA GLY A 162 -15.08 -2.51 -3.56
C GLY A 162 -16.39 -1.94 -3.03
N LEU A 163 -16.88 -2.43 -1.88
CA LEU A 163 -18.09 -1.89 -1.27
C LEU A 163 -17.96 -0.40 -0.92
N TRP A 164 -16.82 0.01 -0.38
CA TRP A 164 -16.58 1.40 0.02
C TRP A 164 -16.54 2.35 -1.18
N VAL A 165 -15.82 2.01 -2.24
CA VAL A 165 -15.65 2.88 -3.41
C VAL A 165 -16.95 2.97 -4.22
N GLU A 166 -17.71 1.88 -4.33
CA GLU A 166 -19.05 1.89 -4.94
C GLU A 166 -20.01 2.76 -4.13
N HIS A 167 -19.95 2.69 -2.80
CA HIS A 167 -20.73 3.57 -1.93
C HIS A 167 -20.32 5.04 -2.09
N CYS A 168 -19.01 5.35 -2.17
CA CYS A 168 -18.55 6.71 -2.44
C CYS A 168 -19.08 7.21 -3.79
N ALA A 169 -18.93 6.42 -4.85
CA ALA A 169 -19.40 6.78 -6.18
C ALA A 169 -20.92 6.99 -6.23
N LYS A 170 -21.71 6.17 -5.53
CA LYS A 170 -23.17 6.38 -5.39
C LYS A 170 -23.51 7.75 -4.79
N ASN A 171 -22.72 8.23 -3.83
CA ASN A 171 -22.89 9.56 -3.22
C ASN A 171 -22.23 10.69 -4.04
N ASN A 172 -21.43 10.35 -5.05
CA ASN A 172 -20.74 11.26 -5.96
C ASN A 172 -21.34 11.23 -7.38
N ASN A 173 -22.65 10.96 -7.51
CA ASN A 173 -23.36 10.92 -8.81
C ASN A 173 -22.75 9.93 -9.82
N GLY A 174 -22.22 8.80 -9.35
CA GLY A 174 -21.58 7.77 -10.19
C GLY A 174 -20.10 8.05 -10.49
N ILE A 175 -19.52 9.14 -9.98
CA ILE A 175 -18.11 9.48 -10.19
C ILE A 175 -17.23 8.70 -9.21
N PHE A 176 -16.33 7.88 -9.73
CA PHE A 176 -15.32 7.18 -8.96
C PHE A 176 -14.03 8.02 -8.82
N PRO A 177 -13.11 7.62 -7.93
CA PRO A 177 -11.85 8.33 -7.73
C PRO A 177 -10.95 8.33 -8.99
N TYR A 178 -11.17 7.36 -9.89
CA TYR A 178 -10.40 7.21 -11.13
C TYR A 178 -11.31 6.97 -12.34
N PRO A 179 -11.02 7.58 -13.51
CA PRO A 179 -11.81 7.40 -14.73
C PRO A 179 -12.02 5.94 -15.14
N PHE A 180 -11.01 5.07 -15.02
CA PHE A 180 -11.15 3.65 -15.37
C PHE A 180 -12.23 2.90 -14.57
N LEU A 181 -12.64 3.41 -13.40
CA LEU A 181 -13.78 2.88 -12.65
C LEU A 181 -15.08 3.56 -13.12
N THR A 182 -15.08 4.88 -13.29
CA THR A 182 -16.25 5.65 -13.74
C THR A 182 -16.76 5.19 -15.10
N GLU A 183 -15.87 4.89 -16.04
CA GLU A 183 -16.19 4.57 -17.44
C GLU A 183 -16.66 3.13 -17.66
N ASN A 184 -16.56 2.28 -16.64
CA ASN A 184 -16.87 0.86 -16.74
C ASN A 184 -18.12 0.50 -15.94
N PRO A 185 -18.98 -0.41 -16.42
CA PRO A 185 -20.13 -0.87 -15.67
C PRO A 185 -19.70 -1.78 -14.50
N LEU A 186 -20.63 -2.09 -13.60
CA LEU A 186 -20.35 -2.80 -12.34
C LEU A 186 -19.67 -4.16 -12.59
N GLU A 187 -20.08 -4.89 -13.61
CA GLU A 187 -19.55 -6.22 -13.94
C GLU A 187 -18.05 -6.15 -14.25
N ILE A 188 -17.63 -5.12 -14.99
CA ILE A 188 -16.22 -4.90 -15.32
C ILE A 188 -15.45 -4.41 -14.10
N ARG A 189 -16.04 -3.56 -13.25
CA ARG A 189 -15.41 -3.14 -11.98
C ARG A 189 -15.19 -4.33 -11.03
N ILE A 190 -16.15 -5.26 -10.96
CA ILE A 190 -15.98 -6.51 -10.20
C ILE A 190 -14.79 -7.32 -10.74
N VAL A 191 -14.66 -7.44 -12.07
CA VAL A 191 -13.50 -8.10 -12.68
C VAL A 191 -12.20 -7.38 -12.30
N ILE A 192 -12.16 -6.05 -12.33
CA ILE A 192 -11.00 -5.26 -11.90
C ILE A 192 -10.64 -5.55 -10.44
N TYR A 193 -11.61 -5.58 -9.52
CA TYR A 193 -11.38 -5.87 -8.11
C TYR A 193 -10.84 -7.30 -7.90
N ILE A 194 -11.36 -8.28 -8.63
CA ILE A 194 -10.89 -9.67 -8.59
C ILE A 194 -9.45 -9.77 -9.12
N VAL A 195 -9.15 -9.16 -10.26
CA VAL A 195 -7.81 -9.16 -10.85
C VAL A 195 -6.81 -8.48 -9.90
N ALA A 196 -7.16 -7.34 -9.32
CA ALA A 196 -6.33 -6.66 -8.32
C ALA A 196 -6.06 -7.57 -7.10
N ALA A 197 -7.07 -8.28 -6.58
CA ALA A 197 -6.90 -9.22 -5.49
C ALA A 197 -5.97 -10.41 -5.86
N LEU A 198 -6.08 -10.93 -7.08
CA LEU A 198 -5.19 -11.99 -7.58
C LEU A 198 -3.74 -11.49 -7.71
N VAL A 199 -3.53 -10.29 -8.25
CA VAL A 199 -2.21 -9.66 -8.33
C VAL A 199 -1.62 -9.45 -6.94
N ALA A 200 -2.41 -8.99 -5.96
CA ALA A 200 -2.03 -8.90 -4.56
C ALA A 200 -1.54 -10.25 -4.00
N ILE A 201 -2.29 -11.34 -4.20
CA ILE A 201 -1.93 -12.67 -3.72
C ILE A 201 -0.65 -13.18 -4.40
N MET A 202 -0.56 -13.07 -5.72
CA MET A 202 0.56 -13.57 -6.51
C MET A 202 1.85 -12.79 -6.21
N SER A 203 1.77 -11.47 -6.14
CA SER A 203 2.92 -10.62 -5.79
C SER A 203 3.44 -10.92 -4.39
N PHE A 204 2.56 -11.10 -3.39
CA PHE A 204 3.00 -11.47 -2.04
C PHE A 204 3.73 -12.80 -2.02
N ARG A 205 3.20 -13.81 -2.72
CA ARG A 205 3.85 -15.13 -2.83
C ARG A 205 5.20 -15.05 -3.50
N LEU A 206 5.30 -14.27 -4.58
CA LEU A 206 6.56 -14.02 -5.28
C LEU A 206 7.58 -13.34 -4.37
N ILE A 207 7.21 -12.24 -3.72
CA ILE A 207 8.07 -11.51 -2.77
C ILE A 207 8.53 -12.45 -1.65
N ASN A 208 7.63 -13.26 -1.09
CA ASN A 208 7.98 -14.23 -0.06
C ASN A 208 8.89 -15.35 -0.56
N SER A 209 8.77 -15.77 -1.83
CA SER A 209 9.70 -16.75 -2.43
C SER A 209 11.10 -16.17 -2.64
N LEU A 210 11.20 -14.88 -2.98
CA LEU A 210 12.45 -14.15 -3.18
C LEU A 210 13.11 -13.76 -1.85
N HIS A 211 12.38 -13.82 -0.73
CA HIS A 211 12.95 -13.55 0.58
C HIS A 211 14.16 -14.47 0.82
N PRO A 212 15.35 -13.91 1.13
CA PRO A 212 16.54 -14.69 1.38
C PRO A 212 16.21 -15.77 2.42
N THR A 213 16.40 -17.03 2.06
CA THR A 213 16.29 -18.10 3.05
C THR A 213 17.50 -17.93 3.94
N VAL A 214 17.31 -17.33 5.12
CA VAL A 214 18.35 -17.32 6.14
C VAL A 214 18.56 -18.78 6.52
N ILE A 215 19.56 -19.41 5.88
CA ILE A 215 20.28 -20.52 6.49
C ILE A 215 20.61 -20.04 7.89
N LYS A 216 20.21 -20.79 8.92
CA LYS A 216 20.50 -20.54 10.34
C LYS A 216 22.00 -20.28 10.55
N GLN A 217 22.48 -19.07 10.31
CA GLN A 217 23.66 -18.52 10.94
C GLN A 217 23.13 -17.76 12.14
N PHE A 218 23.37 -18.34 13.31
CA PHE A 218 23.30 -17.85 14.69
C PHE A 218 22.79 -18.99 15.57
N LYS A 219 23.50 -20.10 15.46
CA LYS A 219 23.61 -21.15 16.48
C LYS A 219 25.11 -21.39 16.70
N HIS A 220 25.83 -20.30 16.98
CA HIS A 220 27.20 -20.24 17.46
C HIS A 220 27.48 -18.75 17.63
N ASP A 221 27.04 -18.22 18.76
CA ASP A 221 27.85 -17.33 19.59
C ASP A 221 27.30 -17.57 20.99
N GLU A 222 28.13 -18.27 21.76
CA GLU A 222 27.97 -18.62 23.17
C GLU A 222 27.87 -17.38 24.06
#